data_AF-A0A7Y6CVJ1-F1
#
_entry.id   AF-A0A7Y6CVJ1-F1
#
_cell.length_a   1.000
_cell.length_b   1.000
_cell.length_c   1.000
_cell.angle_alpha   90.00
_cell.angle_beta   90.00
_cell.angle_gamma   90.00
#
_symmetry.space_group_name_H-M   'P 1'
#
loop_
_entity.id
_entity.type
_entity.pdbx_description
1 polymer ?
#
loop_
_entity_poly.entity_id
_entity_poly.type
_entity_poly.pdbx_seq_one_letter_code
_entity_poly.pdbx_strand_id
1 'polypeptide(L)'
;MARRALAFAREYVFEALVLAAVVFTQADVWTNLDEDRNRTAAIALFTAGALLLRRRAPFAAPLVVAAGAFAFTLLDRGAAYETDTMFVVLILAAWAAGSLLDVRQAGVALAALLAGAWTVFVRAPDVPATELIWVSIPLSGTFLLAAASS
;
A
#
# COMPACT_ATOMS: atom_id res chain seq x y z
N MET A 1 -12.04 -0.88 -29.90
CA MET A 1 -11.37 0.35 -29.40
C MET A 1 -11.71 0.67 -27.94
N ALA A 2 -12.99 0.64 -27.54
CA ALA A 2 -13.42 0.96 -26.16
C ALA A 2 -12.68 0.20 -25.04
N ARG A 3 -12.49 -1.12 -25.14
CA ARG A 3 -11.77 -1.91 -24.11
C ARG A 3 -10.31 -1.50 -23.90
N ARG A 4 -9.59 -1.14 -24.98
CA ARG A 4 -8.19 -0.68 -24.88
C ARG A 4 -8.11 0.71 -24.24
N ALA A 5 -9.02 1.62 -24.60
CA ALA A 5 -9.10 2.94 -23.99
C ALA A 5 -9.43 2.85 -22.48
N LEU A 6 -10.29 1.92 -22.08
CA LEU A 6 -10.64 1.67 -20.69
C LEU A 6 -9.45 1.14 -19.87
N ALA A 7 -8.65 0.23 -20.45
CA ALA A 7 -7.45 -0.31 -19.81
C ALA A 7 -6.40 0.80 -19.59
N PHE A 8 -6.14 1.62 -20.61
CA PHE A 8 -5.24 2.78 -20.47
C PHE A 8 -5.75 3.78 -19.43
N ALA A 9 -7.04 4.11 -19.43
CA ALA A 9 -7.62 5.00 -18.44
C ALA A 9 -7.46 4.46 -17.02
N ARG A 10 -7.70 3.15 -16.80
CA ARG A 10 -7.48 2.48 -15.51
C ARG A 10 -6.02 2.56 -15.06
N GLU A 11 -5.08 2.41 -15.99
CA GLU A 11 -3.65 2.51 -15.70
C GLU A 11 -3.22 3.92 -15.28
N TYR A 12 -3.68 4.94 -16.01
CA TYR A 12 -3.39 6.34 -15.67
C TYR A 12 -4.06 6.77 -14.37
N VAL A 13 -5.28 6.28 -14.10
CA VAL A 13 -5.97 6.52 -12.82
C VAL A 13 -5.17 5.93 -11.66
N PHE A 14 -4.68 4.69 -11.79
CA PHE A 14 -3.85 4.11 -10.73
C PHE A 14 -2.58 4.92 -10.49
N GLU A 15 -1.86 5.31 -11.55
CA GLU A 15 -0.64 6.11 -11.42
C GLU A 15 -0.92 7.48 -10.79
N ALA A 16 -2.02 8.12 -11.17
CA ALA A 16 -2.46 9.38 -10.57
C ALA A 16 -2.80 9.21 -9.08
N LEU A 17 -3.47 8.11 -8.70
CA LEU A 17 -3.79 7.81 -7.30
C LEU A 17 -2.52 7.54 -6.48
N VAL A 18 -1.56 6.79 -7.02
CA VAL A 18 -0.27 6.57 -6.35
C VAL A 18 0.49 7.88 -6.19
N LEU A 19 0.55 8.70 -7.23
CA LEU A 19 1.22 9.99 -7.16
C LEU A 19 0.56 10.90 -6.12
N ALA A 20 -0.77 10.94 -6.09
CA ALA A 20 -1.51 11.68 -5.07
C ALA A 20 -1.19 11.15 -3.67
N ALA A 21 -1.19 9.83 -3.46
CA ALA A 21 -0.83 9.21 -2.18
C ALA A 21 0.59 9.62 -1.75
N VAL A 22 1.58 9.53 -2.66
CA VAL A 22 2.96 9.99 -2.39
C VAL A 22 2.98 11.46 -1.96
N VAL A 23 2.31 12.34 -2.69
CA VAL A 23 2.29 13.78 -2.38
C VAL A 23 1.64 14.03 -1.03
N PHE A 24 0.49 13.42 -0.73
CA PHE A 24 -0.19 13.57 0.55
C PHE A 24 0.62 13.01 1.72
N THR A 25 1.20 11.81 1.57
CA THR A 25 2.06 11.24 2.63
C THR A 25 3.27 12.13 2.90
N GLN A 26 3.91 12.65 1.85
CA GLN A 26 5.04 13.56 2.05
C GLN A 26 4.58 14.86 2.70
N ALA A 27 3.47 15.46 2.24
CA ALA A 27 2.93 16.68 2.85
C ALA A 27 2.69 16.49 4.35
N ASP A 28 2.04 15.39 4.73
CA ASP A 28 1.76 15.03 6.13
C ASP A 28 3.05 14.87 6.97
N VAL A 29 4.02 14.10 6.46
CA VAL A 29 5.33 13.94 7.11
C VAL A 29 6.06 15.28 7.27
N TRP A 30 5.96 16.18 6.29
CA TRP A 30 6.62 17.49 6.35
C TRP A 30 5.93 18.48 7.28
N THR A 31 4.61 18.37 7.47
CA THR A 31 3.83 19.21 8.39
C THR A 31 3.94 18.78 9.85
N ASN A 32 4.22 17.50 10.12
CA ASN A 32 4.43 17.01 11.47
C ASN A 32 5.83 17.39 12.00
N LEU A 33 5.87 17.91 13.22
CA LEU A 33 7.10 18.33 13.90
C LEU A 33 7.76 17.12 14.58
N ASP A 34 8.30 16.23 13.76
CA ASP A 34 8.97 15.02 14.24
C ASP A 34 10.49 15.11 14.10
N GLU A 35 11.22 14.53 15.05
CA GLU A 35 12.69 14.61 15.14
C GLU A 35 13.37 13.79 14.03
N ASP A 36 12.71 12.70 13.58
CA ASP A 36 13.21 11.73 12.59
C ASP A 36 12.61 11.89 11.18
N ARG A 37 12.03 13.06 10.88
CA ARG A 37 11.28 13.37 9.65
C ARG A 37 11.92 12.90 8.34
N ASN A 38 13.23 13.10 8.16
CA ASN A 38 13.93 12.72 6.92
C ASN A 38 13.89 11.21 6.69
N ARG A 39 14.01 10.42 7.76
CA ARG A 39 13.95 8.97 7.71
C ARG A 39 12.54 8.49 7.38
N THR A 40 11.55 9.05 8.06
CA THR A 40 10.12 8.78 7.84
C THR A 40 9.71 9.13 6.40
N ALA A 41 10.14 10.29 5.90
CA ALA A 41 9.91 10.73 4.53
C ALA A 41 10.53 9.76 3.51
N ALA A 42 11.77 9.33 3.73
CA ALA A 42 12.45 8.38 2.85
C ALA A 42 11.73 7.03 2.79
N ILE A 43 11.29 6.50 3.93
CA ILE A 43 10.58 5.21 3.98
C ILE A 43 9.19 5.35 3.36
N ALA A 44 8.47 6.43 3.64
CA ALA A 44 7.19 6.71 3.01
C ALA A 44 7.31 6.80 1.47
N LEU A 45 8.31 7.54 0.98
CA LEU A 45 8.59 7.67 -0.44
C LEU A 45 8.98 6.32 -1.06
N PHE A 46 9.81 5.54 -0.38
CA PHE A 46 10.20 4.20 -0.83
C PHE A 46 9.00 3.25 -0.91
N THR A 47 8.15 3.26 0.11
CA THR A 47 6.95 2.42 0.24
C THR A 47 5.94 2.77 -0.86
N ALA A 48 5.46 4.02 -0.90
CA ALA A 48 4.44 4.44 -1.85
C ALA A 48 4.98 4.58 -3.28
N GLY A 49 6.20 5.09 -3.43
CA GLY A 49 6.86 5.28 -4.72
C GLY A 49 7.17 3.96 -5.45
N ALA A 50 7.34 2.85 -4.74
CA ALA A 50 7.50 1.54 -5.36
C ALA A 50 6.33 1.16 -6.28
N LEU A 51 5.11 1.63 -5.99
CA LEU A 51 3.93 1.38 -6.82
C LEU A 51 4.00 2.10 -8.18
N LEU A 52 4.75 3.20 -8.29
CA LEU A 52 5.03 3.86 -9.59
C LEU A 52 5.90 2.96 -10.49
N LEU A 53 6.67 2.04 -9.91
CA LEU A 53 7.52 1.10 -10.63
C LEU A 53 6.82 -0.21 -11.00
N ARG A 54 5.51 -0.34 -10.73
CA ARG A 54 4.76 -1.57 -11.00
C ARG A 54 4.84 -2.04 -12.46
N ARG A 55 5.00 -1.12 -13.43
CA ARG A 55 5.12 -1.49 -14.85
C ARG A 55 6.41 -2.27 -15.14
N ARG A 56 7.47 -2.00 -14.39
CA ARG A 56 8.77 -2.69 -14.56
C ARG A 56 8.90 -3.90 -13.65
N ALA A 57 8.32 -3.85 -12.46
CA ALA A 57 8.40 -4.91 -11.47
C ALA A 57 7.04 -5.13 -10.79
N PRO A 58 6.06 -5.74 -11.50
CA PRO A 58 4.68 -5.79 -11.05
C PRO A 58 4.50 -6.61 -9.76
N PHE A 59 5.28 -7.68 -9.59
CA PHE A 59 5.28 -8.49 -8.37
C PHE A 59 6.10 -7.85 -7.23
N ALA A 60 7.22 -7.21 -7.55
CA ALA A 60 8.07 -6.61 -6.51
C ALA A 60 7.44 -5.37 -5.87
N ALA A 61 6.69 -4.57 -6.63
CA ALA A 61 6.06 -3.35 -6.12
C ALA A 61 5.19 -3.57 -4.87
N PRO A 62 4.19 -4.49 -4.86
CA PRO A 62 3.41 -4.76 -3.65
C PRO A 62 4.22 -5.39 -2.51
N LEU A 63 5.28 -6.16 -2.82
CA LEU A 63 6.17 -6.69 -1.78
C LEU A 63 7.00 -5.60 -1.12
N VAL A 64 7.46 -4.62 -1.89
CA VAL A 64 8.17 -3.46 -1.35
C VAL A 64 7.25 -2.62 -0.47
N VAL A 65 5.98 -2.47 -0.84
CA VAL A 65 4.98 -1.82 0.02
C VAL A 65 4.82 -2.57 1.33
N ALA A 66 4.67 -3.90 1.29
CA ALA A 66 4.55 -4.72 2.50
C ALA A 66 5.79 -4.60 3.41
N ALA A 67 6.99 -4.65 2.82
CA ALA A 67 8.25 -4.46 3.53
C ALA A 67 8.36 -3.04 4.12
N GLY A 68 7.89 -2.03 3.38
CA GLY A 68 7.84 -0.64 3.82
C GLY A 68 6.91 -0.45 5.01
N ALA A 69 5.70 -1.02 4.98
CA ALA A 69 4.77 -1.01 6.11
C ALA A 69 5.41 -1.65 7.36
N PHE A 70 6.03 -2.82 7.19
CA PHE A 70 6.74 -3.50 8.28
C PHE A 70 7.89 -2.64 8.85
N ALA A 71 8.71 -2.05 7.98
CA ALA A 71 9.81 -1.19 8.37
C ALA A 71 9.30 0.05 9.12
N PHE A 72 8.23 0.69 8.64
CA PHE A 72 7.64 1.86 9.28
C PHE A 72 7.16 1.54 10.69
N THR A 73 6.44 0.43 10.87
CA THR A 73 5.97 -0.02 12.19
C THR A 73 7.10 -0.35 13.16
N LEU A 74 8.23 -0.88 12.68
CA LEU A 74 9.36 -1.19 13.53
C LEU A 74 10.08 0.06 14.05
N LEU A 75 9.99 1.18 13.32
CA LEU A 75 10.63 2.43 13.69
C LEU A 75 9.74 3.28 14.58
N ASP A 76 8.48 3.42 14.18
CA ASP A 76 7.50 4.17 14.94
C ASP A 76 6.12 3.50 14.82
N ARG A 77 5.70 2.88 15.92
CA ARG A 77 4.43 2.15 15.98
C ARG A 77 3.23 3.09 15.98
N GLY A 78 3.37 4.27 16.59
CA GLY A 78 2.31 5.27 16.67
C GLY A 78 2.08 5.91 15.32
N ALA A 79 3.15 6.43 14.72
CA ALA A 79 3.09 7.05 13.40
C ALA A 79 2.59 6.07 12.33
N ALA A 80 2.99 4.79 12.38
CA ALA A 80 2.53 3.78 11.41
C ALA A 80 1.01 3.58 11.40
N TYR A 81 0.37 3.68 12.57
CA TYR A 81 -1.08 3.51 12.71
C TYR A 81 -1.84 4.81 12.40
N GLU A 82 -1.33 5.96 12.86
CA GLU A 82 -1.96 7.27 12.66
C GLU A 82 -1.87 7.79 11.23
N THR A 83 -0.96 7.23 10.42
CA THR A 83 -0.80 7.64 9.02
C THR A 83 -1.94 7.06 8.16
N ASP A 84 -3.02 7.83 7.97
CA ASP A 84 -4.14 7.49 7.07
C ASP A 84 -3.67 7.08 5.66
N THR A 85 -2.57 7.70 5.20
CA THR A 85 -2.02 7.42 3.88
C THR A 85 -1.38 6.02 3.76
N MET A 86 -0.95 5.39 4.86
CA MET A 86 -0.44 4.02 4.88
C MET A 86 -1.53 3.04 4.43
N PHE A 87 -2.74 3.22 4.94
CA PHE A 87 -3.89 2.40 4.58
C PHE A 87 -4.24 2.54 3.09
N VAL A 88 -4.23 3.78 2.57
CA VAL A 88 -4.44 4.04 1.12
C VAL A 88 -3.37 3.35 0.27
N VAL A 89 -2.10 3.43 0.66
CA VAL A 89 -0.99 2.79 -0.05
C VAL A 89 -1.13 1.27 -0.04
N LEU A 90 -1.57 0.67 1.08
CA LEU A 90 -1.86 -0.76 1.15
C LEU A 90 -3.03 -1.17 0.25
N ILE A 91 -4.10 -0.37 0.15
CA ILE A 91 -5.21 -0.61 -0.79
C ILE A 91 -4.70 -0.58 -2.24
N LEU A 92 -3.90 0.42 -2.61
CA LEU A 92 -3.33 0.52 -3.96
C LEU A 92 -2.39 -0.66 -4.26
N ALA A 93 -1.62 -1.12 -3.27
CA ALA A 93 -0.79 -2.30 -3.40
C ALA A 93 -1.62 -3.58 -3.55
N ALA A 94 -2.74 -3.72 -2.83
CA ALA A 94 -3.66 -4.84 -2.98
C ALA A 94 -4.31 -4.87 -4.37
N TRP A 95 -4.67 -3.70 -4.91
CA TRP A 95 -5.08 -3.60 -6.31
C TRP A 95 -3.96 -4.09 -7.23
N ALA A 96 -2.73 -3.58 -7.07
CA ALA A 96 -1.60 -3.99 -7.89
C ALA A 96 -1.35 -5.51 -7.83
N ALA A 97 -1.41 -6.10 -6.63
CA ALA A 97 -1.29 -7.54 -6.41
C ALA A 97 -2.41 -8.33 -7.10
N GLY A 98 -3.65 -7.85 -7.03
CA GLY A 98 -4.79 -8.48 -7.70
C GLY A 98 -4.73 -8.36 -9.22
N SER A 99 -3.94 -7.44 -9.77
CA SER A 99 -3.75 -7.28 -11.22
C SER A 99 -2.63 -8.18 -11.77
N LEU A 100 -2.02 -9.03 -10.94
CA LEU A 100 -1.00 -9.98 -11.38
C LEU A 100 -1.65 -11.16 -12.12
N LEU A 101 -1.06 -11.53 -13.26
CA LEU A 101 -1.53 -12.64 -14.08
C LEU A 101 -1.16 -14.01 -13.48
N ASP A 102 -0.06 -14.08 -12.73
CA ASP A 102 0.36 -15.29 -12.03
C ASP A 102 -0.33 -15.37 -10.66
N VAL A 103 -1.22 -16.36 -10.49
CA VAL A 103 -2.01 -16.56 -9.26
C VAL A 103 -1.14 -16.82 -8.03
N ARG A 104 0.01 -17.50 -8.19
CA ARG A 104 0.91 -17.75 -7.05
C ARG A 104 1.56 -16.45 -6.61
N GLN A 105 2.03 -15.64 -7.55
CA GLN A 105 2.58 -14.31 -7.26
C GLN A 105 1.51 -13.39 -6.66
N ALA A 106 0.30 -13.40 -7.19
CA ALA A 106 -0.84 -12.65 -6.66
C ALA A 106 -1.14 -13.04 -5.20
N GLY A 107 -1.23 -14.34 -4.92
CA GLY A 107 -1.47 -14.87 -3.58
C GLY A 107 -0.35 -14.52 -2.59
N VAL A 108 0.92 -14.64 -3.01
CA VAL A 108 2.08 -14.26 -2.18
C VAL A 108 2.09 -12.75 -1.90
N ALA A 109 1.81 -11.92 -2.90
CA ALA A 109 1.73 -10.48 -2.73
C ALA A 109 0.61 -10.08 -1.76
N LEU A 110 -0.58 -10.68 -1.89
CA LEU A 110 -1.69 -10.46 -0.96
C LEU A 110 -1.31 -10.89 0.46
N ALA A 111 -0.73 -12.08 0.63
CA ALA A 111 -0.31 -12.57 1.93
C ALA A 111 0.74 -11.65 2.59
N ALA A 112 1.70 -11.16 1.82
CA ALA A 112 2.70 -10.20 2.30
C ALA A 112 2.05 -8.88 2.72
N LEU A 113 1.10 -8.36 1.94
CA LEU A 113 0.37 -7.14 2.27
C LEU A 113 -0.47 -7.29 3.54
N LEU A 114 -1.18 -8.41 3.69
CA LEU A 114 -1.94 -8.70 4.92
C LEU A 114 -1.01 -8.83 6.12
N ALA A 115 0.12 -9.52 6.00
CA ALA A 115 1.09 -9.63 7.08
C ALA A 115 1.70 -8.27 7.47
N GLY A 116 2.05 -7.44 6.47
CA GLY A 116 2.54 -6.07 6.70
C GLY A 116 1.49 -5.22 7.40
N ALA A 117 0.26 -5.23 6.90
CA ALA A 117 -0.86 -4.52 7.50
C ALA A 117 -1.13 -4.98 8.93
N TRP A 118 -1.29 -6.29 9.17
CA TRP A 118 -1.51 -6.82 10.52
C TRP A 118 -0.40 -6.45 11.49
N THR A 119 0.85 -6.36 11.02
CA THR A 119 1.96 -5.92 11.87
C THR A 119 1.75 -4.50 12.39
N VAL A 120 1.28 -3.58 11.55
CA VAL A 120 0.94 -2.19 11.95
C VAL A 120 -0.06 -2.22 13.11
N PHE A 121 -1.17 -2.93 12.93
CA PHE A 121 -2.28 -2.96 13.91
C PHE A 121 -1.93 -3.72 15.19
N VAL A 122 -1.22 -4.85 15.10
CA VAL A 122 -0.81 -5.64 16.29
C VAL A 122 0.23 -4.88 17.14
N ARG A 123 1.02 -4.00 16.52
CA ARG A 123 2.06 -3.24 17.22
C ARG A 123 1.57 -1.90 17.74
N ALA A 124 0.41 -1.42 17.30
CA ALA A 124 -0.19 -0.20 17.79
C ALA A 124 -0.74 -0.41 19.23
N PRO A 125 -0.37 0.43 20.20
CA PRO A 125 -0.92 0.35 21.55
C PRO A 125 -2.43 0.67 21.52
N ASP A 126 -3.21 -0.05 22.33
CA ASP A 126 -4.63 0.21 22.56
C ASP A 126 -5.59 -0.01 21.36
N VAL A 127 -5.11 -0.62 20.29
CA VAL A 127 -5.93 -0.94 19.10
C VAL A 127 -6.64 -2.29 19.27
N PRO A 128 -7.99 -2.34 19.16
CA PRO A 128 -8.73 -3.60 19.25
C PRO A 128 -8.37 -4.57 18.14
N ALA A 129 -8.32 -5.87 18.45
CA ALA A 129 -8.05 -6.92 17.45
C ALA A 129 -9.08 -6.95 16.30
N THR A 130 -10.28 -6.38 16.50
CA THR A 130 -11.29 -6.22 15.44
C THR A 130 -10.80 -5.34 14.28
N GLU A 131 -9.83 -4.46 14.50
CA GLU A 131 -9.23 -3.66 13.42
C GLU A 131 -8.49 -4.53 12.39
N LEU A 132 -8.04 -5.73 12.77
CA LEU A 132 -7.48 -6.69 11.82
C LEU A 132 -8.53 -7.11 10.78
N ILE A 133 -9.80 -7.18 11.16
CA ILE A 133 -10.89 -7.48 10.24
C ILE A 133 -11.12 -6.27 9.33
N TRP A 134 -11.13 -5.07 9.90
CA TRP A 134 -11.33 -3.81 9.18
C TRP A 134 -10.23 -3.51 8.17
N VAL A 135 -8.99 -3.94 8.38
CA VAL A 135 -7.94 -3.83 7.36
C VAL A 135 -7.97 -4.99 6.37
N SER A 136 -8.31 -6.21 6.81
CA SER A 136 -8.29 -7.39 5.93
C SER A 136 -9.37 -7.36 4.86
N ILE A 137 -10.57 -6.88 5.20
CA ILE A 137 -11.72 -6.85 4.28
C ILE A 137 -11.45 -5.91 3.08
N PRO A 138 -11.05 -4.63 3.26
CA PRO A 138 -10.76 -3.73 2.15
C PRO A 138 -9.59 -4.20 1.28
N LEU A 139 -8.52 -4.74 1.89
CA LEU A 139 -7.38 -5.25 1.13
C LEU A 139 -7.76 -6.47 0.29
N SER A 140 -8.43 -7.46 0.90
CA SER A 140 -8.86 -8.66 0.19
C SER A 140 -9.94 -8.35 -0.85
N GLY A 141 -10.88 -7.47 -0.52
CA GLY A 141 -11.93 -7.01 -1.45
C GLY A 141 -11.34 -6.29 -2.66
N THR A 142 -10.43 -5.34 -2.44
CA THR A 142 -9.75 -4.62 -3.53
C THR A 142 -8.92 -5.57 -4.40
N PHE A 143 -8.19 -6.50 -3.78
CA PHE A 143 -7.47 -7.55 -4.49
C PHE A 143 -8.40 -8.37 -5.38
N LEU A 144 -9.51 -8.88 -4.84
CA LEU A 144 -10.46 -9.70 -5.58
C LEU A 144 -11.14 -8.95 -6.72
N LEU A 145 -11.52 -7.68 -6.50
CA LEU A 145 -12.09 -6.82 -7.55
C LEU A 145 -11.07 -6.56 -8.67
N ALA A 146 -9.80 -6.34 -8.31
CA ALA A 146 -8.74 -6.18 -9.30
C ALA A 146 -8.48 -7.48 -10.08
N ALA A 147 -8.47 -8.63 -9.40
CA ALA A 147 -8.30 -9.95 -10.03
C ALA A 147 -9.46 -10.30 -10.97
N ALA A 148 -10.70 -10.02 -10.57
CA ALA A 148 -11.89 -10.26 -11.38
C ALA A 148 -12.00 -9.35 -12.62
N SER A 149 -11.23 -8.26 -12.66
CA SER A 149 -11.22 -7.30 -13.77
C SER A 149 -9.96 -7.36 -14.63
N SER A 150 -9.09 -8.35 -14.41
CA SER A 150 -7.81 -8.54 -15.12
C SER A 150 -7.89 -9.59 -16.21
#